data_AF-A0A2V6EDS4-F1
#
_entry.id   AF-A0A2V6EDS4-F1
#
_cell.length_a   1.000
_cell.length_b   1.000
_cell.length_c   1.000
_cell.angle_alpha   90.00
_cell.angle_beta   90.00
_cell.angle_gamma   90.00
#
_symmetry.space_group_name_H-M   'P 1'
#
loop_
_entity.id
_entity.type
_entity.pdbx_description
1 polymer ?
#
loop_
_entity_poly.entity_id
_entity_poly.type
_entity_poly.pdbx_seq_one_letter_code
_entity_poly.pdbx_strand_id
1 'polypeptide(L)' 'MLSEIEIPGIKKLRSGKVREVFDLSDTLLFVVSDRLSAFDVILPDPIPYKGAVLNQISAFWFQKLDFAKN' A
#
# COMPACT_ATOMS: atom_id res chain seq x y z
N MET A 1 -11.07 1.02 9.28
CA MET A 1 -9.73 1.59 9.05
C MET A 1 -8.79 0.46 8.71
N LEU A 2 -8.00 0.62 7.67
CA LEU A 2 -7.31 -0.50 7.02
C LEU A 2 -5.90 -0.65 7.62
N SER A 3 -5.79 -1.27 8.79
CA SER A 3 -4.54 -1.41 9.57
C SER A 3 -3.91 -2.80 9.44
N GLU A 4 -4.71 -3.86 9.42
CA GLU A 4 -4.28 -5.24 9.17
C GLU A 4 -4.95 -5.73 7.88
N ILE A 5 -4.18 -6.41 7.03
CA ILE A 5 -4.64 -6.81 5.71
C ILE A 5 -4.22 -8.25 5.50
N GLU A 6 -5.20 -9.12 5.31
CA GLU A 6 -5.02 -10.48 4.86
C GLU A 6 -5.95 -10.71 3.67
N ILE A 7 -5.45 -11.40 2.65
CA ILE A 7 -6.23 -11.73 1.47
C ILE A 7 -6.18 -13.25 1.34
N PRO A 8 -7.29 -13.95 1.65
CA PRO A 8 -7.33 -15.41 1.57
C PRO A 8 -6.94 -15.91 0.18
N GLY A 9 -6.12 -16.96 0.15
CA GLY A 9 -5.66 -17.58 -1.10
C GLY A 9 -4.57 -16.81 -1.86
N ILE A 10 -4.12 -15.65 -1.36
CA ILE A 10 -3.03 -14.89 -1.96
C ILE A 10 -1.83 -14.84 -1.02
N LYS A 11 -0.66 -15.25 -1.50
CA LYS A 11 0.56 -15.28 -0.70
C LYS A 11 1.01 -13.86 -0.37
N LYS A 12 1.07 -13.54 0.92
CA LYS A 12 1.71 -12.30 1.41
C LYS A 12 3.22 -12.46 1.33
N LEU A 13 3.89 -11.58 0.58
CA LEU A 13 5.34 -11.59 0.41
C LEU A 13 6.05 -10.71 1.45
N ARG A 14 5.49 -9.55 1.77
CA ARG A 14 6.12 -8.59 2.66
C ARG A 14 5.10 -7.68 3.34
N SER A 15 5.33 -7.42 4.63
CA SER A 15 4.70 -6.33 5.39
C SER A 15 5.71 -5.22 5.63
N GLY A 16 5.43 -4.04 5.10
CA GLY A 16 6.17 -2.81 5.39
C GLY A 16 5.47 -1.94 6.43
N LYS A 17 6.06 -0.79 6.77
CA LYS A 17 5.46 0.15 7.73
C LYS A 17 4.03 0.57 7.33
N VAL A 18 3.82 0.86 6.05
CA VAL A 18 2.54 1.42 5.53
C VAL A 18 2.02 0.75 4.25
N ARG A 19 2.65 -0.33 3.78
CA ARG A 19 2.23 -1.09 2.61
C ARG A 19 2.41 -2.58 2.84
N GLU A 20 1.52 -3.36 2.25
CA GLU A 20 1.64 -4.80 2.12
C GLU A 20 1.90 -5.17 0.66
N VAL A 21 2.66 -6.23 0.44
CA VAL A 21 2.95 -6.77 -0.89
C VAL A 21 2.49 -8.21 -0.96
N PHE A 22 1.66 -8.51 -1.94
CA PHE A 22 1.13 -9.85 -2.22
C PHE A 22 1.56 -10.32 -3.60
N ASP A 23 1.72 -11.63 -3.73
CA ASP A 23 2.10 -12.31 -4.96
C ASP A 23 0.86 -12.68 -5.79
N LEU A 24 0.75 -12.15 -7.01
CA LEU A 24 -0.26 -12.56 -8.00
C LEU A 24 0.37 -13.37 -9.14
N SER A 25 1.50 -14.03 -8.90
CA SER A 25 2.32 -14.77 -9.87
C SER A 25 2.99 -13.86 -10.90
N ASP A 26 2.25 -13.36 -11.89
CA ASP A 26 2.81 -12.54 -12.97
C ASP A 26 3.03 -11.07 -12.55
N THR A 27 2.33 -10.65 -11.50
CA THR A 27 2.38 -9.28 -11.00
C THR A 27 2.38 -9.24 -9.48
N LEU A 28 2.69 -8.07 -8.93
CA LEU A 28 2.63 -7.81 -7.50
C LEU A 28 1.44 -6.92 -7.17
N LEU A 29 0.69 -7.30 -6.13
CA LEU A 29 -0.34 -6.45 -5.56
C LEU A 29 0.25 -5.65 -4.39
N PHE A 30 0.28 -4.33 -4.55
CA PHE A 30 0.64 -3.39 -3.49
C PHE A 30 -0.63 -2.85 -2.83
N VAL A 31 -0.81 -3.14 -1.53
CA VAL A 31 -1.93 -2.58 -0.75
C VAL A 31 -1.40 -1.50 0.18
N VAL A 32 -1.92 -0.28 0.05
CA VAL A 32 -1.56 0.85 0.92
C VAL A 32 -2.48 0.87 2.13
N SER A 33 -1.92 0.79 3.34
CA SER A 33 -2.67 0.79 4.59
C SER A 33 -2.91 2.21 5.13
N ASP A 34 -3.84 2.31 6.06
CA ASP A 34 -4.10 3.54 6.84
C ASP A 34 -3.06 3.78 7.95
N ARG A 35 -2.15 2.81 8.18
CA ARG A 35 -1.07 2.92 9.20
C ARG A 35 -0.18 4.13 8.92
N LEU A 36 0.22 4.84 9.96
CA LEU A 36 1.17 5.94 9.88
C LEU A 36 2.47 5.55 10.57
N SER A 37 3.61 6.03 10.06
CA SER A 37 4.90 5.84 10.72
C SER A 37 5.68 7.14 10.80
N ALA A 38 6.30 7.39 11.95
CA ALA A 38 7.19 8.53 12.18
C ALA A 38 8.30 8.09 13.16
N PHE A 39 9.49 8.69 13.05
CA PHE A 39 10.65 8.35 13.90
C PHE A 39 10.92 6.84 13.96
N ASP A 40 10.85 6.18 12.80
CA ASP A 40 11.02 4.74 12.61
C ASP A 40 10.01 3.81 13.29
N VAL A 41 8.97 4.34 13.94
CA VAL A 41 7.92 3.58 14.62
C VAL A 41 6.60 3.66 13.84
N ILE A 42 5.83 2.57 13.82
CA ILE A 42 4.44 2.57 13.36
C ILE A 42 3.58 3.07 14.52
N LEU A 43 2.82 4.14 14.29
CA LEU A 43 1.96 4.73 15.30
C LEU A 43 0.74 3.84 15.56
N PRO A 44 0.21 3.81 16.80
CA PRO A 44 -0.91 2.95 17.17
C PRO A 44 -2.21 3.33 16.46
N ASP A 45 -2.41 4.63 16.21
CA ASP A 45 -3.61 5.16 15.58
C ASP A 45 -3.39 5.35 14.06
N PRO A 46 -4.05 4.56 13.22
CA PRO A 46 -4.05 4.82 11.79
C PRO A 46 -4.92 6.04 11.45
N ILE A 47 -4.73 6.58 10.24
CA ILE A 47 -5.50 7.73 9.75
C ILE A 47 -6.56 7.25 8.76
N PRO A 48 -7.87 7.42 9.03
CA PRO A 48 -8.92 6.96 8.14
C PRO A 48 -8.73 7.45 6.71
N TYR A 49 -8.87 6.54 5.74
CA TYR A 49 -8.79 6.80 4.29
C TYR A 49 -7.42 7.25 3.77
N LYS A 50 -6.39 7.35 4.62
CA LYS A 50 -5.04 7.77 4.20
C LYS A 50 -4.49 6.84 3.11
N GLY A 51 -4.67 5.53 3.26
CA GLY A 51 -4.22 4.56 2.25
C GLY A 51 -4.88 4.79 0.88
N ALA A 52 -6.19 5.03 0.88
CA ALA A 52 -6.97 5.29 -0.33
C ALA A 52 -6.56 6.60 -1.04
N VAL A 53 -6.36 7.68 -0.28
CA VAL A 53 -5.91 8.97 -0.84
C VAL A 53 -4.50 8.86 -1.42
N LEU A 54 -3.57 8.25 -0.68
CA LEU A 54 -2.19 8.08 -1.15
C LEU A 54 -2.10 7.17 -2.37
N ASN A 55 -2.93 6.13 -2.46
CA ASN A 55 -3.00 5.28 -3.65
C ASN A 55 -3.45 6.08 -4.89
N GLN A 56 -4.46 6.94 -4.75
CA GLN A 56 -4.95 7.80 -5.83
C GLN A 56 -3.91 8.84 -6.26
N ILE A 57 -3.20 9.46 -5.32
CA ILE A 57 -2.11 10.40 -5.62
C ILE A 57 -1.00 9.71 -6.42
N SER A 58 -0.59 8.51 -6.01
CA SER A 58 0.39 7.73 -6.76
C SER A 58 -0.10 7.43 -8.19
N ALA A 59 -1.34 6.95 -8.34
CA ALA A 59 -1.93 6.67 -9.65
C ALA A 59 -1.97 7.90 -10.56
N PHE A 60 -2.36 9.06 -10.02
CA PHE A 60 -2.34 10.34 -10.73
C PHE A 60 -0.93 10.67 -11.25
N TRP A 61 0.09 10.59 -10.38
CA TRP A 61 1.45 10.92 -10.78
C TRP A 61 2.06 9.90 -11.75
N PHE A 62 1.78 8.60 -11.59
CA PHE A 62 2.19 7.59 -12.57
C PHE A 62 1.61 7.86 -13.96
N GLN A 63 0.34 8.27 -14.03
CA GLN A 63 -0.28 8.67 -15.30
C GLN A 63 0.32 9.96 -15.87
N LYS A 64 0.64 10.95 -15.02
CA LYS A 64 1.15 12.25 -15.46
C LYS A 64 2.60 12.23 -15.92
N LEU A 65 3.43 11.42 -15.29
CA LEU A 65 4.89 11.43 -15.50
C LEU A 65 5.35 10.38 -16.53
N ASP A 66 4.42 9.68 -17.17
CA ASP A 66 4.68 8.69 -18.23
C ASP A 66 5.68 7.58 -17.83
N PHE A 67 5.83 7.34 -16.53
CA PHE A 67 6.81 6.39 -15.98
C PHE A 67 6.54 4.93 -16.38
N ALA A 68 5.37 4.63 -16.93
CA ALA A 68 4.87 3.28 -17.17
C ALA A 68 4.47 3.03 -18.63
N LYS A 69 5.03 3.77 -19.59
CA LYS A 69 5.06 3.29 -20.99
C LYS A 69 6.12 2.18 -21.11
N ASN A 70 5.68 0.95 -20.83
CA ASN A 70 6.25 -0.24 -21.44
C ASN A 70 5.52 -0.51 -22.75
#